data_AF-A0A1Z8ZMJ5-F1
#
_entry.id   AF-A0A1Z8ZMJ5-F1
#
_cell.length_a   1.000
_cell.length_b   1.000
_cell.length_c   1.000
_cell.angle_alpha   90.00
_cell.angle_beta   90.00
_cell.angle_gamma   90.00
#
_symmetry.space_group_name_H-M   'P 1'
#
loop_
_entity.id
_entity.type
_entity.pdbx_description
1 polymer ?
#
loop_
_entity_poly.entity_id
_entity_poly.type
_entity_poly.pdbx_seq_one_letter_code
_entity_poly.pdbx_strand_id
1 'polypeptide(L)'
;MFEVTTFLILLAFSLTLISIFRGPTVYDRIISANSFGTLTVLFLSILGYLLGRPEFIDLAIIYAILNVISAVAILKYFRQGDLSKSDDGLKN
;
A
#
# COMPACT_ATOMS: atom_id res chain seq x y z
N MET A 1 -1.69 -9.89 25.24
CA MET A 1 -0.74 -9.04 24.49
C MET A 1 -1.08 -8.97 23.00
N PHE A 2 -1.26 -10.10 22.29
CA PHE A 2 -1.64 -10.11 20.87
C PHE A 2 -3.02 -9.53 20.55
N GLU A 3 -3.98 -9.60 21.47
CA GLU A 3 -5.30 -8.98 21.31
C GLU A 3 -5.21 -7.45 21.15
N VAL A 4 -4.36 -6.79 21.94
CA VAL A 4 -4.13 -5.34 21.84
C VAL A 4 -3.52 -5.00 20.48
N THR A 5 -2.53 -5.78 20.03
CA THR A 5 -1.93 -5.61 18.70
C THR A 5 -2.95 -5.77 17.59
N THR A 6 -3.82 -6.77 17.69
CA THR A 6 -4.89 -7.01 16.71
C THR A 6 -5.86 -5.84 16.64
N PHE A 7 -6.27 -5.31 17.80
CA PHE A 7 -7.16 -4.15 17.89
C PHE A 7 -6.51 -2.89 17.30
N LEU A 8 -5.24 -2.62 17.62
CA LEU A 8 -4.49 -1.50 17.07
C LEU A 8 -4.31 -1.60 15.55
N ILE A 9 -4.07 -2.80 15.02
CA ILE A 9 -3.98 -3.01 13.57
C ILE A 9 -5.33 -2.79 12.90
N LEU A 10 -6.43 -3.31 13.46
CA LEU A 10 -7.78 -3.09 12.92
C LEU A 10 -8.16 -1.60 12.92
N LEU A 11 -7.78 -0.88 13.96
CA LEU A 11 -7.94 0.57 14.04
C LEU A 11 -7.11 1.26 12.95
N ALA A 12 -5.83 0.93 12.81
CA ALA A 12 -4.96 1.47 11.77
C ALA A 12 -5.47 1.16 10.36
N PHE A 13 -6.02 -0.03 10.12
CA PHE A 13 -6.67 -0.43 8.88
C PHE A 13 -7.85 0.50 8.55
N SER A 14 -8.71 0.73 9.54
CA SER A 14 -9.88 1.59 9.39
C SER A 14 -9.47 3.04 9.11
N LEU A 15 -8.45 3.57 9.80
CA LEU A 15 -7.94 4.92 9.55
C LEU A 15 -7.31 5.06 8.17
N THR A 16 -6.52 4.08 7.72
CA THR A 16 -5.87 4.15 6.40
C THR A 16 -6.87 4.07 5.25
N LEU A 17 -7.92 3.26 5.37
CA LEU A 17 -9.05 3.27 4.45
C LEU A 17 -9.69 4.66 4.35
N ILE A 18 -9.97 5.30 5.49
CA ILE A 18 -10.55 6.66 5.51
C ILE A 18 -9.59 7.68 4.87
N SER A 19 -8.29 7.55 5.12
CA SER A 19 -7.24 8.41 4.54
C SER A 19 -7.19 8.31 3.00
N ILE A 20 -7.29 7.09 2.45
CA ILE A 20 -7.28 6.87 1.00
C ILE A 20 -8.45 7.59 0.31
N PHE A 21 -9.64 7.58 0.91
CA PHE A 21 -10.82 8.26 0.32
C PHE A 21 -10.81 9.77 0.54
N ARG A 22 -10.28 10.25 1.68
CA ARG A 22 -10.27 11.68 2.04
C ARG A 22 -9.04 12.44 1.53
N GLY A 23 -8.02 11.77 1.01
CA GLY A 23 -6.80 12.40 0.51
C GLY A 23 -7.12 13.47 -0.57
N PRO A 24 -6.78 14.76 -0.35
CA PRO A 24 -7.07 15.85 -1.28
C PRO A 24 -6.20 15.80 -2.54
N THR A 25 -5.02 15.18 -2.47
CA THR A 25 -4.09 15.06 -3.61
C THR A 25 -3.90 13.60 -4.02
N VAL A 26 -3.55 13.38 -5.29
CA VAL A 26 -3.22 12.04 -5.81
C VAL A 26 -2.02 11.45 -5.07
N TYR A 27 -1.02 12.28 -4.74
CA TYR A 27 0.16 11.86 -3.99
C TYR A 27 -0.17 11.38 -2.57
N ASP A 28 -1.06 12.08 -1.86
CA ASP A 28 -1.48 11.70 -0.51
C ASP A 28 -2.21 10.35 -0.50
N ARG A 29 -2.99 10.08 -1.56
CA ARG A 29 -3.63 8.77 -1.77
C ARG A 29 -2.61 7.67 -2.06
N ILE A 30 -1.57 7.94 -2.85
CA ILE A 30 -0.52 6.96 -3.16
C ILE A 30 0.28 6.60 -1.91
N ILE A 31 0.67 7.60 -1.09
CA ILE A 31 1.36 7.37 0.18
C ILE A 31 0.47 6.55 1.12
N SER A 32 -0.81 6.92 1.25
CA SER A 32 -1.79 6.19 2.06
C SER A 32 -1.99 4.74 1.57
N ALA A 33 -2.03 4.51 0.25
CA ALA A 33 -2.17 3.18 -0.34
C ALA A 33 -0.96 2.27 -0.03
N ASN A 34 0.26 2.82 -0.06
CA ASN A 34 1.46 2.06 0.31
C ASN A 34 1.45 1.66 1.80
N SER A 35 1.02 2.58 2.68
CA SER A 35 0.83 2.28 4.11
C SER A 35 -0.29 1.27 4.36
N PHE A 36 -1.35 1.26 3.55
CA PHE A 36 -2.40 0.26 3.63
C PHE A 36 -1.88 -1.15 3.26
N GLY A 37 -1.04 -1.24 2.23
CA GLY A 37 -0.41 -2.50 1.85
C GLY A 37 0.49 -3.08 2.96
N THR A 38 1.25 -2.26 3.67
CA THR A 38 2.07 -2.74 4.80
C THR A 38 1.23 -3.16 6.00
N LEU A 39 0.14 -2.45 6.30
CA LEU A 39 -0.81 -2.87 7.34
C LEU A 39 -1.45 -4.21 7.02
N THR A 40 -1.76 -4.47 5.75
CA THR A 40 -2.32 -5.76 5.28
C THR A 40 -1.37 -6.91 5.58
N VAL A 41 -0.07 -6.74 5.34
CA VAL A 41 0.96 -7.75 5.64
C VAL A 41 1.05 -8.02 7.15
N LEU A 42 1.04 -6.96 7.97
CA LEU A 42 1.05 -7.11 9.42
C LEU A 42 -0.22 -7.84 9.91
N PHE A 43 -1.37 -7.49 9.36
CA PHE A 43 -2.64 -8.13 9.71
C PHE A 43 -2.64 -9.62 9.38
N LEU A 44 -2.20 -10.00 8.17
CA LEU A 44 -2.06 -11.41 7.77
C LEU A 44 -1.09 -12.18 8.66
N SER A 45 0.03 -11.55 9.05
CA SER A 45 1.02 -12.14 9.95
C SER A 45 0.42 -12.46 11.32
N ILE A 46 -0.36 -11.54 11.89
CA ILE A 46 -1.02 -11.76 13.18
C ILE A 46 -2.14 -12.79 13.07
N LEU A 47 -2.91 -12.78 11.98
CA LEU A 47 -3.90 -13.82 11.72
C LEU A 47 -3.28 -15.20 11.67
N GLY A 48 -2.13 -15.36 11.01
CA GLY A 48 -1.41 -16.64 10.99
C GLY A 48 -0.98 -17.12 12.38
N TYR A 49 -0.54 -16.19 13.22
CA TYR A 49 -0.23 -16.49 14.61
C TYR A 49 -1.49 -16.89 15.42
N LEU A 50 -2.59 -16.14 15.29
CA LEU A 50 -3.84 -16.39 16.02
C LEU A 50 -4.52 -17.70 15.62
N LEU A 51 -4.52 -18.02 14.32
CA LEU A 51 -5.15 -19.23 13.78
C LEU A 51 -4.25 -20.46 13.92
N GLY A 52 -2.99 -20.29 14.33
CA GLY A 52 -2.01 -21.37 14.46
C GLY A 52 -1.69 -22.08 13.13
N ARG A 53 -2.05 -21.46 12.00
CA ARG A 53 -1.82 -22.02 10.66
C ARG A 53 -0.72 -21.24 9.95
N PRO A 54 0.43 -21.87 9.66
CA PRO A 54 1.57 -21.18 9.05
C PRO A 54 1.28 -20.73 7.60
N GLU A 55 0.27 -21.29 6.94
CA GLU A 55 -0.17 -20.92 5.59
C GLU A 55 -0.45 -19.41 5.43
N PHE A 56 -0.88 -18.73 6.50
CA PHE A 56 -1.12 -17.28 6.47
C PHE A 56 0.18 -16.47 6.47
N ILE A 57 1.28 -17.00 6.99
CA ILE A 57 2.61 -16.37 6.92
C ILE A 57 3.10 -16.39 5.46
N ASP A 58 2.87 -17.50 4.74
CA ASP A 58 3.19 -17.58 3.31
C ASP A 58 2.41 -16.53 2.52
N LEU A 59 1.11 -16.37 2.80
CA LEU A 59 0.31 -15.29 2.23
C LEU A 59 0.86 -13.91 2.59
N ALA A 60 1.23 -13.67 3.85
CA ALA A 60 1.79 -12.39 4.27
C ALA A 60 3.07 -12.03 3.51
N ILE A 61 3.97 -13.00 3.31
CA ILE A 61 5.23 -12.81 2.55
C ILE A 61 4.94 -12.49 1.08
N ILE A 62 4.01 -13.23 0.45
CA ILE A 62 3.60 -12.97 -0.94
C ILE A 62 3.00 -11.56 -1.06
N TYR A 63 2.10 -11.18 -0.16
CA TYR A 63 1.51 -9.84 -0.16
C TYR A 63 2.53 -8.73 0.12
N ALA A 64 3.57 -9.00 0.91
CA ALA A 64 4.65 -8.05 1.15
C ALA A 64 5.43 -7.77 -0.14
N ILE A 65 5.76 -8.82 -0.90
CA ILE A 65 6.43 -8.69 -2.19
C ILE A 65 5.52 -7.96 -3.19
N LEU A 66 4.24 -8.34 -3.26
CA LEU A 66 3.26 -7.69 -4.13
C LEU A 66 3.10 -6.19 -3.82
N ASN A 67 3.12 -5.81 -2.54
CA ASN A 67 3.03 -4.40 -2.15
C ASN A 67 4.22 -3.58 -2.68
N VAL A 68 5.44 -4.11 -2.54
CA VAL A 68 6.66 -3.45 -3.05
C VAL A 68 6.61 -3.35 -4.58
N ILE A 69 6.23 -4.42 -5.28
CA ILE A 69 6.09 -4.42 -6.74
C ILE A 69 5.05 -3.39 -7.19
N SER A 70 3.91 -3.30 -6.49
CA SER A 70 2.84 -2.35 -6.79
C SER A 70 3.32 -0.90 -6.67
N ALA A 71 4.04 -0.58 -5.60
CA ALA A 71 4.62 0.76 -5.42
C ALA A 71 5.61 1.11 -6.55
N VAL A 72 6.49 0.18 -6.92
CA VAL A 72 7.43 0.37 -8.05
C VAL A 72 6.70 0.53 -9.38
N ALA A 73 5.64 -0.24 -9.61
CA ALA A 73 4.83 -0.15 -10.83
C ALA A 73 4.16 1.22 -10.96
N ILE A 74 3.61 1.75 -9.87
CA ILE A 74 3.02 3.10 -9.83
C ILE A 74 4.08 4.15 -10.15
N LEU A 75 5.25 4.08 -9.51
CA LEU A 75 6.35 5.03 -9.78
C LEU A 75 6.80 4.98 -11.25
N LYS A 76 6.91 3.78 -11.82
CA LYS A 76 7.26 3.59 -13.23
C LYS A 76 6.20 4.20 -14.15
N TYR A 77 4.92 4.00 -13.84
CA TYR A 77 3.80 4.58 -14.59
C TYR A 77 3.86 6.10 -14.61
N PHE A 78 4.05 6.76 -13.46
CA PHE A 78 4.17 8.21 -13.40
C PHE A 78 5.40 8.74 -14.16
N ARG A 79 6.53 8.02 -14.12
CA ARG A 79 7.75 8.43 -14.84
C ARG A 79 7.62 8.31 -16.36
N GLN A 80 6.74 7.43 -16.85
CA GLN A 80 6.46 7.24 -18.28
C GLN A 80 5.27 8.08 -18.76
N GLY A 81 4.37 8.51 -17.87
CA GLY A 81 3.22 9.35 -18.18
C GLY A 81 3.54 10.81 -18.52
N ASP A 82 4.78 11.26 -18.33
CA ASP A 82 5.21 12.65 -18.63
C ASP A 82 5.56 12.89 -20.12
N LEU A 83 5.00 12.07 -21.02
CA LEU A 83 5.12 12.20 -22.48
C LEU A 83 4.23 13.32 -23.06
N SER A 84 3.43 14.00 -22.24
CA SER A 84 2.56 15.12 -22.67
C SER A 84 3.23 16.50 -22.53
N LYS A 85 4.56 16.57 -22.48
CA LYS A 85 5.26 17.77 -22.97
C LYS A 85 5.60 17.54 -24.42
N SER A 86 4.64 17.87 -25.28
CA SER A 86 4.91 18.24 -26.65
C SER A 86 6.02 19.28 -26.62
N ASP A 87 7.17 18.91 -27.15
CA ASP A 87 8.24 19.81 -27.57
C ASP A 87 7.71 20.62 -28.77
N ASP A 88 6.70 21.45 -28.51
CA ASP A 88 6.15 22.39 -29.46
C ASP A 88 6.82 23.74 -29.20
N GLY A 89 7.64 24.16 -30.16
CA GLY A 89 8.00 25.57 -30.31
C GLY A 89 9.39 25.97 -29.82
N LEU A 90 10.46 25.38 -30.36
CA LEU A 90 11.66 26.15 -30.68
C LEU A 90 11.94 26.10 -32.19
N LYS A 91 10.98 26.65 -32.95
CA LYS A 91 11.30 27.41 -34.16
C LYS A 91 11.71 28.80 -33.70
N ASN A 92 13.00 29.12 -33.80
CA ASN A 92 13.57 30.42 -34.15
C ASN A 92 15.04 30.22 -34.48
#